data_AF-A0A9R1UGE0-F1
#
_entry.id   AF-A0A9R1UGE0-F1
#
_cell.length_a   1.000
_cell.length_b   1.000
_cell.length_c   1.000
_cell.angle_alpha   90.00
_cell.angle_beta   90.00
_cell.angle_gamma   90.00
#
_symmetry.space_group_name_H-M   'P 1'
#
loop_
_entity.id
_entity.type
_entity.pdbx_description
1 polymer ?
#
loop_
_entity_poly.entity_id
_entity_poly.type
_entity_poly.pdbx_seq_one_letter_code
_entity_poly.pdbx_strand_id
1 'polypeptide(L)'
;MLFVQSLPLFQLPQPLKKLRKLDDIILDSANGSNEFKVTLNKIRSKKDLNLKWDLEGDMLADSKKDPELCMKAVCVLYKQQTKDEKECNGTLHQNARGFSQTNVLTASKVAEIFTDGDSSGDLNKTVEELRRYDTKGSELCMTLAFKYSKQLFEIYKNKEDPFFMP
;
A
#
# COMPACT_ATOMS: atom_id res chain seq x y z
N MET A 1 7.85 -15.74 78.62
CA MET A 1 6.61 -16.03 77.87
C MET A 1 5.85 -14.71 77.78
N LEU A 2 5.56 -14.06 76.66
CA LEU A 2 5.86 -14.24 75.23
C LEU A 2 5.89 -12.84 74.60
N PHE A 3 6.63 -12.72 73.50
CA PHE A 3 7.03 -11.51 72.79
C PHE A 3 5.85 -10.69 72.22
N VAL A 4 5.97 -9.36 72.31
CA VAL A 4 5.15 -8.39 71.59
C VAL A 4 5.49 -8.46 70.10
N GLN A 5 4.55 -8.94 69.27
CA GLN A 5 4.70 -8.92 67.81
C GLN A 5 4.36 -7.51 67.28
N SER A 6 5.37 -6.87 66.68
CA SER A 6 5.24 -5.61 65.95
C SER A 6 4.69 -5.91 64.55
N LEU A 7 3.50 -5.39 64.23
CA LEU A 7 2.93 -5.35 62.88
C LEU A 7 3.43 -4.08 62.17
N PRO A 8 4.02 -4.18 60.97
CA PRO A 8 4.55 -3.00 60.28
C PRO A 8 3.43 -2.19 59.60
N LEU A 9 3.57 -0.87 59.65
CA LEU A 9 2.72 0.10 58.96
C LEU A 9 2.56 -0.27 57.47
N PHE A 10 1.31 -0.48 57.05
CA PHE A 10 0.92 -0.53 55.65
C PHE A 10 1.14 0.84 55.01
N GLN A 11 2.22 0.98 54.24
CA GLN A 11 2.42 2.13 53.36
C GLN A 11 1.45 2.03 52.17
N LEU A 12 0.69 3.10 51.91
CA LEU A 12 -0.04 3.29 50.65
C LEU A 12 0.94 3.23 49.46
N PRO A 13 0.63 2.51 48.38
CA PRO A 13 1.46 2.50 47.19
C PRO A 13 1.44 3.88 46.51
N GLN A 14 2.65 4.37 46.24
CA GLN A 14 2.95 5.59 45.47
C GLN A 14 2.38 5.51 44.04
N PRO A 15 2.10 6.66 43.37
CA PRO A 15 1.42 6.67 42.09
C PRO A 15 2.21 5.93 41.00
N LEU A 16 1.46 5.19 40.17
CA LEU A 16 1.92 4.46 38.99
C LEU A 16 2.90 5.32 38.17
N LYS A 17 4.18 4.92 38.20
CA LYS A 17 5.20 5.48 37.33
C LYS A 17 4.74 5.30 35.89
N LYS A 18 4.63 6.43 35.20
CA LYS A 18 4.41 6.60 33.76
C LYS A 18 5.04 5.44 32.98
N LEU A 19 4.24 4.74 32.18
CA LEU A 19 4.70 3.73 31.23
C LEU A 19 5.93 4.29 30.51
N ARG A 20 7.09 3.69 30.77
CA ARG A 20 8.31 4.01 30.04
C ARG A 20 8.04 3.76 28.57
N LYS A 21 8.32 4.79 27.79
CA LYS A 21 8.42 4.74 26.34
C LYS A 21 9.27 3.51 25.94
N LEU A 22 8.77 2.72 24.98
CA LEU A 22 9.43 1.49 24.51
C LEU A 22 10.83 1.76 23.91
N ASP A 23 11.13 3.04 23.69
CA ASP A 23 12.36 3.62 23.17
C ASP A 23 13.56 3.41 24.12
N ASP A 24 13.34 3.40 25.45
CA ASP A 24 14.44 3.38 26.43
C ASP A 24 14.97 1.96 26.77
N ILE A 25 14.32 0.89 26.31
CA ILE A 25 14.70 -0.50 26.68
C ILE A 25 15.90 -1.01 25.86
N ILE A 26 16.26 -0.38 24.73
CA ILE A 26 17.21 -0.97 23.77
C ILE A 26 18.67 -0.47 23.95
N LEU A 27 18.95 0.44 24.89
CA LEU A 27 20.29 1.01 25.04
C LEU A 27 21.20 0.34 26.09
N ASP A 28 20.79 -0.76 26.74
CA ASP A 28 21.61 -1.38 27.80
C ASP A 28 21.80 -2.90 27.70
N SER A 29 21.88 -3.45 26.48
CA SER A 29 22.45 -4.79 26.31
C SER A 29 23.34 -4.83 25.07
N ALA A 30 24.55 -4.30 25.25
CA ALA A 30 25.63 -4.43 24.30
C ALA A 30 26.16 -5.88 24.30
N ASN A 31 25.44 -6.80 23.64
CA ASN A 31 26.06 -7.94 22.93
C ASN A 31 25.16 -8.64 21.87
N GLY A 32 24.09 -7.99 21.39
CA GLY A 32 23.27 -8.53 20.30
C GLY A 32 23.83 -8.20 18.92
N SER A 33 24.26 -9.23 18.18
CA SER A 33 24.80 -9.27 16.81
C SER A 33 24.59 -8.00 15.95
N ASN A 34 25.69 -7.51 15.37
CA ASN A 34 25.74 -6.52 14.29
C ASN A 34 24.71 -6.79 13.17
N GLU A 35 24.38 -8.07 12.91
CA GLU A 35 23.37 -8.50 11.94
C GLU A 35 21.94 -8.08 12.30
N PHE A 36 21.59 -8.08 13.59
CA PHE A 36 20.28 -7.64 14.06
C PHE A 36 20.12 -6.12 13.93
N LYS A 37 21.16 -5.36 14.25
CA LYS A 37 21.18 -3.90 14.05
C LYS A 37 21.11 -3.52 12.57
N VAL A 38 21.80 -4.26 11.69
CA VAL A 38 21.70 -4.07 10.24
C VAL A 38 20.30 -4.38 9.73
N THR A 39 19.67 -5.44 10.24
CA THR A 39 18.29 -5.82 9.88
C THR A 39 17.29 -4.74 10.33
N LEU A 40 17.43 -4.23 11.55
CA LEU A 40 16.60 -3.15 12.06
C LEU A 40 16.81 -1.84 11.29
N ASN A 41 18.05 -1.49 10.94
CA ASN A 41 18.34 -0.32 10.12
C ASN A 41 17.78 -0.46 8.70
N LYS A 42 17.83 -1.65 8.08
CA LYS A 42 17.15 -1.89 6.79
C LYS A 42 15.63 -1.74 6.89
N ILE A 43 15.02 -2.18 8.00
CA ILE A 43 13.58 -2.03 8.24
C ILE A 43 13.23 -0.55 8.51
N ARG A 44 14.09 0.18 9.22
CA ARG A 44 13.92 1.60 9.52
C ARG A 44 14.11 2.48 8.27
N SER A 45 15.13 2.21 7.45
CA SER A 45 15.35 2.91 6.18
C SER A 45 14.24 2.65 5.15
N LYS A 46 13.51 1.52 5.25
CA LYS A 46 12.26 1.31 4.48
C LYS A 46 11.10 2.20 4.98
N LYS A 47 11.08 2.56 6.26
CA LYS A 47 10.08 3.47 6.87
C LYS A 47 10.43 4.95 6.66
N ASP A 48 11.69 5.30 6.41
CA ASP A 48 12.13 6.68 6.14
C ASP A 48 11.81 7.17 4.72
N LEU A 49 11.02 6.41 3.95
CA LEU A 49 10.43 6.89 2.71
C LEU A 49 9.15 7.63 3.09
N ASN A 50 9.10 8.95 2.86
CA ASN A 50 7.89 9.78 2.99
C ASN A 50 6.81 9.30 1.99
N LEU A 51 6.23 8.14 2.26
CA LEU A 51 5.12 7.56 1.51
C LEU A 51 3.84 8.24 2.00
N LYS A 52 3.04 8.78 1.07
CA LYS A 52 1.73 9.37 1.39
C LYS A 52 0.77 8.33 2.00
N TRP A 53 0.81 7.09 1.51
CA TRP A 53 -0.04 6.00 1.99
C TRP A 53 0.76 4.97 2.78
N ASP A 54 0.48 4.88 4.08
CA ASP A 54 1.10 3.87 4.96
C ASP A 54 0.33 2.55 4.94
N LEU A 55 -0.99 2.63 4.72
CA LEU A 55 -1.94 1.53 4.65
C LEU A 55 -2.70 1.52 3.31
N GLU A 56 -3.13 0.33 2.89
CA GLU A 56 -3.98 0.13 1.71
C GLU A 56 -5.28 0.94 1.80
N GLY A 57 -5.83 1.09 3.01
CA GLY A 57 -7.03 1.89 3.26
C GLY A 57 -6.84 3.38 2.95
N ASP A 58 -5.65 3.94 3.14
CA ASP A 58 -5.36 5.34 2.86
C ASP A 58 -5.36 5.60 1.35
N MET A 59 -4.72 4.70 0.60
CA MET A 59 -4.74 4.69 -0.87
C MET A 59 -6.17 4.59 -1.41
N LEU A 60 -6.99 3.72 -0.83
CA LEU A 60 -8.40 3.57 -1.22
C LEU A 60 -9.24 4.81 -0.90
N ALA A 61 -8.99 5.45 0.24
CA ALA A 61 -9.69 6.66 0.63
C ALA A 61 -9.41 7.82 -0.34
N ASP A 62 -8.17 7.94 -0.82
CA ASP A 62 -7.81 8.90 -1.85
C ASP A 62 -8.40 8.52 -3.22
N SER A 63 -8.31 7.24 -3.61
CA SER A 63 -8.89 6.74 -4.87
C SER A 63 -10.39 7.03 -4.97
N LYS A 64 -11.12 6.94 -3.86
CA LYS A 64 -12.55 7.28 -3.82
C LYS A 64 -12.84 8.76 -4.06
N LYS A 65 -11.92 9.65 -3.69
CA LYS A 65 -12.06 11.10 -3.84
C LYS A 65 -11.56 11.59 -5.19
N ASP A 66 -10.61 10.88 -5.78
CA ASP A 66 -9.94 11.23 -7.01
C ASP A 66 -10.19 10.19 -8.12
N PRO A 67 -11.14 10.45 -9.03
CA PRO A 67 -11.38 9.59 -10.19
C PRO A 67 -10.15 9.40 -11.09
N GLU A 68 -9.26 10.39 -11.16
CA GLU A 68 -8.03 10.30 -11.96
C GLU A 68 -7.10 9.23 -11.39
N LEU A 69 -7.02 9.14 -10.06
CA LEU A 69 -6.24 8.11 -9.39
C LEU A 69 -6.75 6.69 -9.68
N CYS A 70 -8.07 6.52 -9.77
CA CYS A 70 -8.68 5.26 -10.19
C CYS A 70 -8.33 4.90 -11.65
N MET A 71 -8.21 5.88 -12.53
CA MET A 71 -7.81 5.66 -13.93
C MET A 71 -6.33 5.30 -14.04
N LYS A 72 -5.46 6.02 -13.30
CA LYS A 72 -4.04 5.68 -13.18
C LYS A 72 -3.86 4.26 -12.66
N ALA A 73 -4.64 3.84 -11.65
CA ALA A 73 -4.64 2.47 -11.15
C ALA A 73 -4.89 1.45 -12.27
N VAL A 74 -5.90 1.69 -13.12
CA VAL A 74 -6.20 0.82 -14.26
C VAL A 74 -5.04 0.77 -15.27
N CYS A 75 -4.42 1.91 -15.59
CA CYS A 75 -3.26 1.95 -16.49
C CYS A 75 -2.07 1.18 -15.92
N VAL A 76 -1.80 1.35 -14.63
CA VAL A 76 -0.70 0.68 -13.92
C VAL A 76 -0.92 -0.83 -13.91
N LEU A 77 -2.14 -1.30 -13.65
CA LEU A 77 -2.47 -2.72 -13.74
C LEU A 77 -2.31 -3.27 -15.16
N TYR A 78 -2.67 -2.48 -16.18
CA TYR A 78 -2.45 -2.86 -17.57
C TYR A 78 -0.95 -2.99 -17.90
N LYS A 79 -0.09 -2.13 -17.37
CA LYS A 79 1.38 -2.25 -17.49
C LYS A 79 1.91 -3.56 -16.89
N GLN A 80 1.26 -4.08 -15.86
CA GLN A 80 1.64 -5.34 -15.22
C GLN A 80 1.26 -6.59 -16.02
N GLN A 81 0.43 -6.47 -17.06
CA GLN A 81 0.17 -7.59 -17.97
C GLN A 81 1.36 -7.85 -18.88
N THR A 82 1.60 -9.13 -19.11
CA THR A 82 2.59 -9.58 -20.10
C THR A 82 2.13 -9.27 -21.53
N LYS A 83 3.06 -9.30 -22.47
CA LYS A 83 2.78 -8.96 -23.87
C LYS A 83 1.75 -9.91 -24.49
N ASP A 84 1.90 -11.20 -24.24
CA ASP A 84 0.98 -12.25 -24.70
C ASP A 84 -0.42 -12.12 -24.07
N GLU A 85 -0.52 -11.70 -22.81
CA GLU A 85 -1.81 -11.40 -22.16
C GLU A 85 -2.54 -10.22 -22.81
N LYS A 86 -1.80 -9.18 -23.20
CA LYS A 86 -2.35 -8.03 -23.93
C LYS A 86 -2.80 -8.44 -25.33
N GLU A 87 -1.99 -9.21 -26.06
CA GLU A 87 -2.31 -9.68 -27.41
C GLU A 87 -3.55 -10.59 -27.46
N CYS A 88 -3.69 -11.50 -26.48
CA CYS A 88 -4.85 -12.40 -26.43
C CYS A 88 -6.03 -11.84 -25.63
N ASN A 89 -5.89 -10.66 -25.03
CA ASN A 89 -6.85 -10.09 -24.07
C ASN A 89 -7.28 -11.10 -22.99
N GLY A 90 -6.32 -11.81 -22.41
CA GLY A 90 -6.52 -12.90 -21.48
C GLY A 90 -5.58 -12.83 -20.28
N THR A 91 -5.88 -13.59 -19.23
CA THR A 91 -4.94 -13.84 -18.13
C THR A 91 -4.32 -15.21 -18.37
N LEU A 92 -3.05 -15.23 -18.78
CA LEU A 92 -2.33 -16.45 -19.12
C LEU A 92 -1.45 -16.91 -17.96
N HIS A 93 -0.95 -15.96 -17.18
CA HIS A 93 0.01 -16.24 -16.11
C HIS A 93 -0.65 -16.18 -14.73
N GLN A 94 -0.34 -17.13 -13.87
CA GLN A 94 -0.74 -17.13 -12.46
C GLN A 94 0.28 -16.38 -11.58
N ASN A 95 0.70 -15.20 -12.02
CA ASN A 95 1.67 -14.35 -11.33
C ASN A 95 1.02 -13.32 -10.38
N ALA A 96 -0.31 -13.36 -10.25
CA ALA A 96 -1.13 -12.39 -9.51
C ALA A 96 -0.91 -10.93 -9.97
N ARG A 97 -0.46 -10.74 -11.21
CA ARG A 97 -0.22 -9.44 -11.82
C ARG A 97 -1.28 -9.08 -12.85
N GLY A 98 -1.56 -7.79 -12.98
CA GLY A 98 -2.54 -7.25 -13.92
C GLY A 98 -3.97 -7.63 -13.57
N PHE A 99 -4.76 -7.93 -14.60
CA PHE A 99 -6.19 -8.22 -14.46
C PHE A 99 -6.48 -9.72 -14.35
N SER A 100 -7.55 -10.05 -13.64
CA SER A 100 -8.10 -11.40 -13.61
C SER A 100 -8.90 -11.71 -14.88
N GLN A 101 -9.07 -13.00 -15.19
CA GLN A 101 -9.79 -13.48 -16.38
C GLN A 101 -11.18 -12.86 -16.58
N THR A 102 -11.91 -12.55 -15.50
CA THR A 102 -13.24 -11.93 -15.56
C THR A 102 -13.24 -10.47 -15.98
N ASN A 103 -12.13 -9.76 -15.73
CA ASN A 103 -12.02 -8.33 -15.93
C ASN A 103 -11.08 -7.96 -17.06
N VAL A 104 -10.22 -8.89 -17.51
CA VAL A 104 -9.13 -8.60 -18.44
C VAL A 104 -9.62 -7.94 -19.73
N LEU A 105 -10.69 -8.43 -20.35
CA LEU A 105 -11.23 -7.85 -21.58
C LEU A 105 -11.67 -6.39 -21.38
N THR A 106 -12.52 -6.15 -20.37
CA THR A 106 -13.09 -4.83 -20.13
C THR A 106 -12.04 -3.84 -19.63
N ALA A 107 -11.18 -4.27 -18.70
CA ALA A 107 -10.17 -3.41 -18.08
C ALA A 107 -9.02 -3.08 -19.04
N SER A 108 -8.58 -4.04 -19.87
CA SER A 108 -7.55 -3.80 -20.90
C SER A 108 -8.05 -2.80 -21.93
N LYS A 109 -9.30 -2.95 -22.41
CA LYS A 109 -9.89 -2.01 -23.37
C LYS A 109 -9.99 -0.58 -22.81
N VAL A 110 -10.33 -0.45 -21.53
CA VAL A 110 -10.36 0.85 -20.83
C VAL A 110 -8.96 1.44 -20.69
N ALA A 111 -7.96 0.62 -20.36
CA ALA A 111 -6.57 1.06 -20.27
C ALA A 111 -5.99 1.49 -21.63
N GLU A 112 -6.24 0.72 -22.70
CA GLU A 112 -5.84 1.06 -24.06
C GLU A 112 -6.42 2.40 -24.50
N ILE A 113 -7.67 2.65 -24.13
CA ILE A 113 -8.33 3.93 -24.35
C ILE A 113 -7.57 5.07 -23.64
N PHE A 114 -7.17 4.88 -22.38
CA PHE A 114 -6.50 5.91 -21.58
C PHE A 114 -5.06 6.18 -22.02
N THR A 115 -4.43 5.17 -22.60
CA THR A 115 -3.03 5.19 -23.05
C THR A 115 -2.90 5.49 -24.54
N ASP A 116 -4.01 5.66 -25.24
CA ASP A 116 -4.07 5.83 -26.71
C ASP A 116 -3.37 4.68 -27.47
N GLY A 117 -3.47 3.47 -26.92
CA GLY A 117 -2.80 2.28 -27.43
C GLY A 117 -1.30 2.21 -27.11
N ASP A 118 -0.74 3.17 -26.37
CA ASP A 118 0.65 3.09 -25.93
C ASP A 118 0.80 2.08 -24.80
N SER A 119 1.44 0.96 -25.14
CA SER A 119 1.78 -0.10 -24.20
C SER A 119 2.75 0.31 -23.07
N SER A 120 3.44 1.46 -23.20
CA SER A 120 4.24 2.09 -22.14
C SER A 120 3.36 2.53 -20.96
N GLY A 121 2.06 2.74 -21.23
CA GLY A 121 0.96 2.94 -20.31
C GLY A 121 0.93 4.32 -19.64
N ASP A 122 1.64 5.30 -20.19
CA ASP A 122 1.50 6.68 -19.76
C ASP A 122 0.08 7.17 -20.09
N LEU A 123 -0.49 7.94 -19.17
CA LEU A 123 -1.83 8.49 -19.33
C LEU A 123 -1.77 9.58 -20.41
N ASN A 124 -1.96 9.16 -21.66
CA ASN A 124 -1.83 10.04 -22.82
C ASN A 124 -3.08 10.90 -23.05
N LYS A 125 -4.21 10.58 -22.39
CA LYS A 125 -5.41 11.43 -22.38
C LYS A 125 -5.39 12.41 -21.21
N THR A 126 -5.81 13.64 -21.48
CA THR A 126 -5.96 14.69 -20.46
C THR A 126 -7.10 14.37 -19.50
N VAL A 127 -7.03 14.90 -18.26
CA VAL A 127 -8.06 14.73 -17.21
C VAL A 127 -9.46 15.12 -17.72
N GLU A 128 -9.53 16.11 -18.61
CA GLU A 128 -10.75 16.60 -19.25
C GLU A 128 -11.30 15.62 -20.29
N GLU A 129 -10.44 14.97 -21.07
CA GLU A 129 -10.83 13.90 -22.00
C GLU A 129 -11.28 12.65 -21.27
N LEU A 130 -10.67 12.37 -20.12
CA LEU A 130 -11.01 11.28 -19.23
C LEU A 130 -12.37 11.50 -18.54
N ARG A 131 -12.72 12.74 -18.19
CA ARG A 131 -14.06 13.09 -17.68
C ARG A 131 -15.19 12.88 -18.70
N ARG A 132 -14.88 12.91 -20.00
CA ARG A 132 -15.85 12.67 -21.08
C ARG A 132 -16.14 11.20 -21.33
N TYR A 133 -15.36 10.28 -20.76
CA TYR A 133 -15.41 8.84 -21.05
C TYR A 133 -16.57 8.07 -20.39
N ASP A 134 -17.67 8.75 -20.07
CA ASP A 134 -18.88 8.22 -19.43
C ASP A 134 -18.78 8.07 -17.90
N THR A 135 -19.82 8.46 -17.18
CA THR A 135 -19.92 8.29 -15.71
C THR A 135 -19.74 6.82 -15.32
N LYS A 136 -20.15 5.90 -16.18
CA LYS A 136 -19.93 4.44 -16.04
C LYS A 136 -18.46 4.04 -16.10
N GLY A 137 -17.63 4.75 -16.87
CA GLY A 137 -16.19 4.51 -16.93
C GLY A 137 -15.52 4.81 -15.59
N SER A 138 -15.94 5.88 -14.91
CA SER A 138 -15.42 6.25 -13.59
C SER A 138 -15.80 5.23 -12.49
N GLU A 139 -17.04 4.73 -12.51
CA GLU A 139 -17.50 3.68 -11.58
C GLU A 139 -16.76 2.36 -11.80
N LEU A 140 -16.51 2.00 -13.07
CA LEU A 140 -15.73 0.83 -13.41
C LEU A 140 -14.28 0.96 -12.92
N CYS A 141 -13.62 2.11 -13.16
CA CYS A 141 -12.26 2.34 -12.69
C CYS A 141 -12.17 2.27 -11.17
N MET A 142 -13.14 2.87 -10.46
CA MET A 142 -13.23 2.76 -9.01
C MET A 142 -13.40 1.30 -8.56
N THR A 143 -14.29 0.54 -9.20
CA THR A 143 -14.50 -0.88 -8.88
C THR A 143 -13.23 -1.70 -9.10
N LEU A 144 -12.51 -1.45 -10.19
CA LEU A 144 -11.23 -2.11 -10.48
C LEU A 144 -10.16 -1.72 -9.46
N ALA A 145 -10.01 -0.43 -9.15
CA ALA A 145 -9.05 0.06 -8.16
C ALA A 145 -9.30 -0.57 -6.78
N PHE A 146 -10.57 -0.72 -6.37
CA PHE A 146 -10.94 -1.38 -5.13
C PHE A 146 -10.64 -2.88 -5.16
N LYS A 147 -10.98 -3.56 -6.26
CA LYS A 147 -10.78 -5.00 -6.40
C LYS A 147 -9.29 -5.39 -6.43
N TYR A 148 -8.44 -4.57 -7.03
CA TYR A 148 -7.00 -4.82 -7.17
C TYR A 148 -6.14 -4.00 -6.20
N SER A 149 -6.76 -3.40 -5.19
CA SER A 149 -6.15 -2.52 -4.20
C SER A 149 -4.91 -3.11 -3.54
N LYS A 150 -4.96 -4.38 -3.13
CA LYS A 150 -3.78 -5.08 -2.59
C LYS A 150 -2.59 -5.06 -3.56
N GLN A 151 -2.80 -5.39 -4.83
CA GLN A 151 -1.74 -5.39 -5.84
C GLN A 151 -1.23 -3.96 -6.11
N LEU A 152 -2.15 -3.00 -6.22
CA LEU A 152 -1.82 -1.59 -6.43
C LEU A 152 -0.96 -1.03 -5.28
N PHE A 153 -1.29 -1.41 -4.06
CA PHE A 153 -0.57 -1.00 -2.87
C PHE A 153 0.82 -1.63 -2.79
N GLU A 154 0.97 -2.89 -3.23
CA GLU A 154 2.27 -3.55 -3.39
C GLU A 154 3.14 -2.83 -4.43
N ILE A 155 2.59 -2.50 -5.60
CA ILE A 155 3.26 -1.71 -6.65
C ILE A 155 3.76 -0.38 -6.09
N TYR A 156 2.91 0.33 -5.36
CA TYR A 156 3.23 1.60 -4.71
C TYR A 156 4.36 1.46 -3.68
N LYS A 157 4.25 0.49 -2.76
CA LYS A 157 5.27 0.26 -1.72
C LYS A 157 6.62 -0.14 -2.30
N ASN A 158 6.61 -0.89 -3.41
CA ASN A 158 7.81 -1.31 -4.10
C ASN A 158 8.35 -0.26 -5.08
N LYS A 159 7.61 0.85 -5.30
CA LYS A 159 7.93 1.90 -6.28
C LYS A 159 8.16 1.35 -7.68
N GLU A 160 7.39 0.34 -8.04
CA GLU A 160 7.51 -0.33 -9.34
C GLU A 160 7.02 0.55 -10.48
N ASP A 161 6.05 1.43 -10.21
CA ASP A 161 5.47 2.34 -11.19
C ASP A 161 5.39 3.78 -10.65
N PRO A 162 6.17 4.72 -11.21
CA PRO A 162 6.13 6.13 -10.82
C PRO A 162 4.77 6.82 -11.10
N PHE A 163 3.95 6.30 -12.01
CA PHE A 163 2.67 6.90 -12.39
C PHE A 163 1.56 6.65 -11.37
N PHE A 164 1.77 5.70 -10.45
CA PHE A 164 0.87 5.43 -9.35
C PHE A 164 1.35 6.07 -8.03
N MET A 165 1.99 7.23 -8.13
CA MET A 165 2.35 8.04 -6.99
C MET A 165 1.37 9.22 -6.85
N PRO A 166 0.92 9.53 -5.62
CA PRO A 166 -0.09 10.53 -5.36
C PRO A 166 0.41 11.97 -5.15
#